data_AF-A0A9N8DLI1-F1
#
_entry.id   AF-A0A9N8DLI1-F1
#
_cell.length_a   1.000
_cell.length_b   1.000
_cell.length_c   1.000
_cell.angle_alpha   90.00
_cell.angle_beta   90.00
_cell.angle_gamma   90.00
#
_symmetry.space_group_name_H-M   'P 1'
#
loop_
_entity.id
_entity.type
_entity.pdbx_description
1 polymer ?
#
loop_
_entity_poly.entity_id
_entity_poly.type
_entity_poly.pdbx_seq_one_letter_code
_entity_poly.pdbx_strand_id
1 'polypeptide(L)'
;MMSPTTSSLPRAMMELVGIMLLKFPPFLRIWIITLVSFNIGGILLFPSVLETKVIFAVLNMGVLLMTFLYQYYGGFTKLLGLAHIFWLALVPWLAFRLATGAVVPESYLMFWLAGVITVNSISLLLDIRDMYQYFYEGMIQPELYWKDQPTTKAE
;
A
#
# COMPACT_ATOMS: atom_id res chain seq x y z
N MET A 1 18.49 19.42 8.15
CA MET A 1 18.61 18.15 7.38
C MET A 1 18.76 17.03 8.38
N MET A 2 17.71 16.24 8.64
CA MET A 2 17.85 15.01 9.44
C MET A 2 18.58 13.96 8.60
N SER A 3 19.57 13.30 9.20
CA SER A 3 20.33 12.22 8.56
C SER A 3 19.39 11.04 8.23
N PRO A 4 19.53 10.39 7.07
CA PRO A 4 18.78 9.18 6.75
C PRO A 4 18.96 8.14 7.86
N THR A 5 17.88 7.57 8.36
CA THR A 5 17.94 6.46 9.33
C THR A 5 18.68 5.29 8.67
N THR A 6 19.81 4.88 9.23
CA THR A 6 20.72 3.85 8.70
C THR A 6 20.20 2.41 8.88
N SER A 7 18.88 2.22 8.96
CA SER A 7 18.29 0.89 9.09
C SER A 7 18.44 0.11 7.78
N SER A 8 18.78 -1.18 7.87
CA SER A 8 18.80 -2.05 6.70
C SER A 8 17.39 -2.21 6.13
N LEU A 9 17.28 -2.43 4.82
CA LEU A 9 15.99 -2.58 4.12
C LEU A 9 15.04 -3.59 4.81
N PRO A 10 15.48 -4.80 5.25
CA PRO A 10 14.61 -5.73 5.95
C PRO A 10 14.09 -5.18 7.28
N ARG A 11 14.92 -4.43 8.01
CA ARG A 11 14.53 -3.82 9.28
C ARG A 11 13.47 -2.73 9.06
N ALA A 12 13.66 -1.86 8.08
CA ALA A 12 12.68 -0.83 7.72
C ALA A 12 11.33 -1.45 7.31
N MET A 13 11.36 -2.53 6.54
CA MET A 13 10.16 -3.27 6.16
C MET A 13 9.43 -3.85 7.39
N MET A 14 10.17 -4.46 8.33
CA MET A 14 9.59 -5.00 9.57
C MET A 14 9.03 -3.91 10.48
N GLU A 15 9.70 -2.76 10.59
CA GLU A 15 9.19 -1.60 11.33
C GLU A 15 7.90 -1.07 10.71
N LEU A 16 7.86 -0.93 9.38
CA LEU A 16 6.69 -0.49 8.62
C LEU A 16 5.50 -1.43 8.85
N VAL A 17 5.70 -2.74 8.68
CA VAL A 17 4.67 -3.75 8.91
C VAL A 17 4.21 -3.76 10.38
N GLY A 18 5.14 -3.67 11.33
CA GLY A 18 4.84 -3.63 12.76
C GLY A 18 3.97 -2.43 13.13
N ILE A 19 4.26 -1.25 12.57
CA ILE A 19 3.43 -0.05 12.79
C ILE A 19 2.02 -0.26 12.22
N MET A 20 1.91 -0.75 10.99
CA MET A 20 0.61 -0.99 10.34
C MET A 20 -0.28 -1.97 11.11
N LEU A 21 0.32 -3.03 11.67
CA LEU A 21 -0.44 -4.10 12.33
C LEU A 21 -0.70 -3.84 13.81
N LEU A 22 0.19 -3.13 14.51
CA LEU A 22 0.12 -2.98 15.97
C LEU A 22 -0.31 -1.60 16.42
N LYS A 23 -0.05 -0.56 15.63
CA LYS A 23 -0.23 0.83 16.05
C LYS A 23 -1.40 1.55 15.38
N PHE A 24 -1.83 1.12 14.19
CA PHE A 24 -2.99 1.74 13.53
C PHE A 24 -4.29 1.52 14.32
N PRO A 25 -5.33 2.34 14.15
CA PRO A 25 -6.68 2.05 14.63
C PRO A 25 -7.18 0.67 14.17
N PRO A 26 -7.99 -0.06 14.96
CA PRO A 26 -8.46 -1.41 14.60
C PRO A 26 -9.13 -1.51 13.23
N PHE A 27 -9.96 -0.52 12.86
CA PHE A 27 -10.63 -0.52 11.56
C PHE A 27 -9.63 -0.44 10.39
N LEU A 28 -8.55 0.34 10.52
CA LEU A 28 -7.50 0.42 9.50
C LEU A 28 -6.68 -0.87 9.42
N ARG A 29 -6.45 -1.55 10.56
CA ARG A 29 -5.79 -2.87 10.54
C ARG A 29 -6.62 -3.89 9.78
N ILE A 30 -7.93 -3.95 10.05
CA ILE A 30 -8.85 -4.86 9.33
C ILE A 30 -8.84 -4.54 7.84
N TRP A 31 -8.87 -3.25 7.48
CA TRP A 31 -8.79 -2.82 6.09
C TRP A 31 -7.48 -3.26 5.41
N ILE A 32 -6.33 -3.05 6.05
CA ILE A 32 -5.01 -3.45 5.53
C ILE A 32 -4.91 -4.96 5.37
N ILE A 33 -5.36 -5.73 6.38
CA ILE A 33 -5.39 -7.20 6.30
C ILE A 33 -6.24 -7.63 5.12
N THR A 34 -7.44 -7.06 4.97
CA THR A 34 -8.34 -7.33 3.84
C THR A 34 -7.65 -7.04 2.51
N LEU A 35 -7.04 -5.86 2.37
CA LEU A 35 -6.34 -5.44 1.16
C LEU A 35 -5.20 -6.40 0.79
N VAL A 36 -4.37 -6.77 1.76
CA VAL A 36 -3.25 -7.71 1.57
C VAL A 36 -3.78 -9.11 1.20
N SER A 37 -4.82 -9.58 1.88
CA SER A 37 -5.45 -10.87 1.60
C SER A 37 -6.01 -10.94 0.17
N PHE A 38 -6.64 -9.88 -0.33
CA PHE A 38 -7.11 -9.85 -1.72
C PHE A 38 -5.95 -9.89 -2.71
N ASN A 39 -4.89 -9.10 -2.49
CA ASN A 39 -3.75 -9.03 -3.42
C ASN A 39 -2.89 -10.31 -3.40
N ILE A 40 -2.74 -10.98 -2.25
CA ILE A 40 -2.02 -12.26 -2.14
C ILE A 40 -2.89 -13.44 -2.53
N GLY A 41 -4.21 -13.39 -2.29
CA GLY A 41 -5.12 -14.50 -2.54
C GLY A 41 -5.04 -15.04 -3.97
N GLY A 42 -4.77 -14.17 -4.94
CA GLY A 42 -4.61 -14.57 -6.35
C GLY A 42 -3.49 -15.59 -6.57
N ILE A 43 -2.29 -15.35 -6.03
CA ILE A 43 -1.17 -16.27 -6.27
C ILE A 43 -1.37 -17.60 -5.54
N LEU A 44 -2.13 -17.61 -4.45
CA LEU A 44 -2.43 -18.83 -3.69
C LEU A 44 -3.53 -19.66 -4.35
N LEU A 45 -4.59 -19.00 -4.86
CA LEU A 45 -5.77 -19.67 -5.41
C LEU A 45 -5.63 -19.96 -6.91
N PHE A 46 -4.96 -19.07 -7.67
CA PHE A 46 -4.83 -19.16 -9.13
C PHE A 46 -3.38 -18.88 -9.59
N PRO A 47 -2.39 -19.70 -9.20
CA PRO A 47 -0.97 -19.45 -9.47
C PRO A 47 -0.59 -19.42 -10.96
N SER A 48 -1.35 -20.08 -11.82
CA SER A 48 -1.07 -20.18 -13.26
C SER A 48 -1.58 -18.98 -14.07
N VAL A 49 -2.49 -18.18 -13.49
CA VAL A 49 -3.18 -17.08 -14.17
C VAL A 49 -2.25 -15.87 -14.32
N LEU A 50 -2.35 -15.14 -15.44
CA LEU A 50 -1.48 -14.01 -15.72
C LEU A 50 -1.77 -12.85 -14.76
N GLU A 51 -3.05 -12.55 -14.56
CA GLU A 51 -3.53 -11.45 -13.73
C GLU A 51 -3.02 -11.58 -12.29
N THR A 52 -2.97 -12.79 -11.74
CA THR A 52 -2.48 -13.03 -10.37
C THR A 52 -0.98 -12.78 -10.24
N LYS A 53 -0.19 -13.18 -11.24
CA LYS A 53 1.25 -12.91 -11.30
C LYS A 53 1.52 -11.41 -11.40
N VAL A 54 0.74 -10.69 -12.22
CA VAL A 54 0.88 -9.23 -12.37
C VAL A 54 0.47 -8.50 -11.09
N ILE A 55 -0.65 -8.88 -10.46
CA ILE A 55 -1.07 -8.34 -9.16
C ILE A 55 0.02 -8.56 -8.10
N PHE A 56 0.56 -9.78 -8.03
CA PHE A 56 1.64 -10.11 -7.10
C PHE A 56 2.92 -9.31 -7.37
N ALA A 57 3.30 -9.12 -8.64
CA ALA A 57 4.45 -8.30 -9.00
C ALA A 57 4.25 -6.84 -8.59
N VAL A 58 3.08 -6.25 -8.86
CA VAL A 58 2.73 -4.88 -8.46
C VAL A 58 2.74 -4.71 -6.94
N LEU A 59 2.18 -5.68 -6.20
CA LEU A 59 2.24 -5.71 -4.74
C LEU A 59 3.69 -5.61 -4.24
N ASN A 60 4.58 -6.45 -4.76
CA ASN A 60 5.99 -6.45 -4.36
C ASN A 60 6.69 -5.13 -4.73
N MET A 61 6.45 -4.59 -5.93
CA MET A 61 7.00 -3.29 -6.34
C MET A 61 6.51 -2.15 -5.42
N GLY A 62 5.24 -2.15 -5.03
CA GLY A 62 4.70 -1.18 -4.09
C GLY A 62 5.30 -1.31 -2.70
N VAL A 63 5.46 -2.52 -2.17
CA VAL A 63 6.11 -2.74 -0.86
C VAL A 63 7.55 -2.23 -0.87
N LEU A 64 8.31 -2.51 -1.94
CA LEU A 64 9.67 -2.02 -2.09
C LEU A 64 9.73 -0.49 -2.17
N LEU A 65 8.87 0.12 -2.99
CA LEU A 65 8.79 1.57 -3.10
C LEU A 65 8.36 2.22 -1.78
N MET A 66 7.38 1.66 -1.08
CA MET A 66 6.93 2.18 0.21
C MET A 66 8.04 2.10 1.26
N THR A 67 8.79 0.99 1.30
CA THR A 67 9.93 0.84 2.21
C THR A 67 11.02 1.86 1.90
N PHE A 68 11.32 2.07 0.62
CA PHE A 68 12.26 3.10 0.19
C PHE A 68 11.80 4.51 0.61
N LEU A 69 10.53 4.86 0.38
CA LEU A 69 9.99 6.17 0.77
C LEU A 69 9.98 6.36 2.29
N TYR A 70 9.66 5.31 3.05
CA TYR A 70 9.72 5.32 4.52
C TYR A 70 11.14 5.65 5.01
N GLN A 71 12.17 5.01 4.43
CA GLN A 71 13.57 5.31 4.76
C GLN A 71 13.99 6.71 4.31
N TYR A 72 13.61 7.10 3.10
CA TYR A 72 13.98 8.39 2.50
C TYR A 72 13.42 9.58 3.29
N TYR A 73 12.16 9.47 3.75
CA TYR A 73 11.51 10.52 4.56
C TYR A 73 11.70 10.35 6.07
N GLY A 74 12.42 9.30 6.50
CA GLY A 74 12.71 9.06 7.92
C GLY A 74 11.52 8.62 8.76
N GLY A 75 10.48 8.04 8.16
CA GLY A 75 9.31 7.53 8.87
C GLY A 75 8.01 7.51 8.08
N PHE A 76 6.90 7.31 8.78
CA PHE A 76 5.54 7.38 8.22
C PHE A 76 5.17 8.82 7.86
N THR A 77 4.83 9.03 6.60
CA THR A 77 4.33 10.31 6.06
C THR A 77 3.15 10.04 5.14
N LYS A 78 2.34 11.08 4.86
CA LYS A 78 1.25 10.98 3.86
C LYS A 78 1.78 10.64 2.45
N LEU A 79 3.04 10.94 2.17
CA LEU A 79 3.69 10.62 0.89
C LEU A 79 3.94 9.12 0.68
N LEU A 80 3.81 8.27 1.71
CA LEU A 80 3.90 6.82 1.52
C LEU A 80 2.81 6.29 0.57
N GLY A 81 1.67 6.99 0.43
CA GLY A 81 0.65 6.67 -0.56
C GLY A 81 1.15 6.70 -2.02
N LEU A 82 2.25 7.40 -2.31
CA LEU A 82 2.90 7.38 -3.63
C LEU A 82 3.37 5.98 -4.03
N ALA A 83 3.61 5.09 -3.07
CA ALA A 83 3.94 3.70 -3.36
C ALA A 83 2.84 2.98 -4.17
N HIS A 84 1.61 3.47 -4.10
CA HIS A 84 0.47 2.93 -4.84
C HIS A 84 0.37 3.42 -6.29
N ILE A 85 1.36 4.15 -6.81
CA ILE A 85 1.38 4.63 -8.21
C ILE A 85 1.21 3.50 -9.23
N PHE A 86 1.74 2.30 -8.94
CA PHE A 86 1.60 1.14 -9.82
C PHE A 86 0.13 0.67 -9.96
N TRP A 87 -0.72 0.94 -8.97
CA TRP A 87 -2.12 0.58 -9.00
C TRP A 87 -2.94 1.45 -9.96
N LEU A 88 -2.50 2.67 -10.24
CA LEU A 88 -3.11 3.53 -11.26
C LEU A 88 -3.06 2.89 -12.65
N ALA A 89 -2.05 2.08 -12.94
CA ALA A 89 -1.98 1.30 -14.17
C ALA A 89 -2.68 -0.06 -14.05
N LEU A 90 -2.48 -0.76 -12.92
CA LEU A 90 -3.01 -2.11 -12.71
C LEU A 90 -4.54 -2.15 -12.69
N VAL A 91 -5.19 -1.24 -11.96
CA VAL A 91 -6.65 -1.27 -11.75
C VAL A 91 -7.41 -1.08 -13.07
N PRO A 92 -7.11 -0.06 -13.91
CA PRO A 92 -7.71 0.06 -15.23
C PRO A 92 -7.41 -1.14 -16.15
N TRP A 93 -6.20 -1.68 -16.10
CA TRP A 93 -5.83 -2.86 -16.89
C TRP A 93 -6.67 -4.09 -16.53
N LEU A 94 -6.87 -4.37 -15.24
CA LEU A 94 -7.72 -5.46 -14.76
C LEU A 94 -9.19 -5.23 -15.16
N ALA A 95 -9.69 -4.00 -14.98
CA ALA A 95 -11.06 -3.65 -15.35
C ALA A 95 -11.30 -3.84 -16.87
N PHE A 96 -10.35 -3.41 -17.70
CA PHE A 96 -10.39 -3.59 -19.14
C PHE A 96 -10.42 -5.08 -19.54
N ARG A 97 -9.57 -5.91 -18.92
CA ARG A 97 -9.54 -7.35 -19.20
C ARG A 97 -10.84 -8.04 -18.81
N LEU A 98 -11.45 -7.69 -17.68
CA LEU A 98 -12.76 -8.20 -17.29
C LEU A 98 -13.85 -7.77 -18.28
N ALA A 99 -13.87 -6.49 -18.66
CA ALA A 99 -14.90 -5.95 -19.55
C ALA A 99 -14.83 -6.53 -20.97
N THR A 100 -13.63 -6.86 -21.45
CA THR A 100 -13.40 -7.41 -22.80
C THR A 100 -13.50 -8.93 -22.88
N GLY A 101 -13.69 -9.63 -21.75
CA GLY A 101 -13.67 -11.09 -21.72
C GLY A 101 -12.28 -11.68 -21.98
N ALA A 102 -11.21 -10.90 -21.79
CA ALA A 102 -9.83 -11.36 -21.95
C ALA A 102 -9.36 -12.25 -20.78
N VAL A 103 -10.20 -12.42 -19.75
CA VAL A 103 -9.96 -13.31 -18.60
C VAL A 103 -10.60 -14.66 -18.89
N VAL A 104 -9.95 -15.74 -18.45
CA VAL A 104 -10.54 -17.10 -18.50
C VAL A 104 -11.91 -17.07 -17.81
N PRO A 105 -12.99 -17.59 -18.45
CA PRO A 105 -14.34 -17.50 -17.93
C PRO A 105 -14.57 -18.50 -16.79
N GLU A 106 -13.90 -18.26 -15.67
CA GLU A 106 -14.09 -18.98 -14.42
C GLU A 106 -14.76 -18.03 -13.41
N SER A 107 -15.96 -18.38 -12.97
CA SER A 107 -16.81 -17.50 -12.15
C SER A 107 -16.12 -17.04 -10.85
N TYR A 108 -15.35 -17.92 -10.22
CA TYR A 108 -14.60 -17.61 -9.00
C TYR A 108 -13.44 -16.63 -9.24
N LEU A 109 -12.68 -16.80 -10.33
CA LEU A 109 -11.60 -15.90 -10.71
C LEU A 109 -12.14 -14.50 -11.02
N MET A 110 -13.24 -14.42 -11.77
CA MET A 110 -13.87 -13.15 -12.13
C MET A 110 -14.39 -12.41 -10.89
N PHE A 111 -15.03 -13.12 -9.95
CA PHE A 111 -15.50 -12.53 -8.70
C PHE A 111 -14.33 -12.02 -7.83
N TRP A 112 -13.27 -12.81 -7.70
CA TRP A 112 -12.08 -12.40 -6.97
C TRP A 112 -11.40 -11.18 -7.62
N LEU A 113 -11.26 -11.15 -8.95
CA LEU A 113 -10.70 -10.00 -9.68
C LEU A 113 -11.54 -8.73 -9.50
N ALA A 114 -12.87 -8.85 -9.54
CA ALA A 114 -13.76 -7.73 -9.24
C ALA A 114 -13.55 -7.24 -7.79
N GLY A 115 -13.33 -8.16 -6.85
CA GLY A 115 -12.94 -7.84 -5.48
C GLY A 115 -11.62 -7.07 -5.40
N VAL A 116 -10.56 -7.57 -6.07
CA VAL A 116 -9.25 -6.91 -6.16
C VAL A 116 -9.37 -5.50 -6.72
N ILE A 117 -10.11 -5.32 -7.82
CA ILE A 117 -10.36 -4.00 -8.41
C ILE A 117 -11.03 -3.10 -7.37
N THR A 118 -12.11 -3.57 -6.74
CA THR A 118 -12.88 -2.78 -5.78
C THR A 118 -12.05 -2.32 -4.59
N VAL A 119 -11.34 -3.24 -3.91
CA VAL A 119 -10.58 -2.91 -2.71
C VAL A 119 -9.40 -1.98 -3.02
N ASN A 120 -8.73 -2.20 -4.15
CA ASN A 120 -7.60 -1.36 -4.55
C ASN A 120 -8.06 0.01 -5.05
N SER A 121 -9.20 0.11 -5.74
CA SER A 121 -9.79 1.40 -6.12
C SER A 121 -10.14 2.23 -4.88
N ILE A 122 -10.72 1.63 -3.85
CA ILE A 122 -11.04 2.34 -2.60
C ILE A 122 -9.75 2.85 -1.94
N SER A 123 -8.73 2.00 -1.81
CA SER A 123 -7.44 2.43 -1.26
C SER A 123 -6.81 3.57 -2.07
N LEU A 124 -6.84 3.48 -3.40
CA LEU A 124 -6.27 4.51 -4.27
C LEU A 124 -6.98 5.86 -4.13
N LEU A 125 -8.30 5.87 -3.92
CA LEU A 125 -9.03 7.11 -3.61
C LEU A 125 -8.61 7.71 -2.27
N LEU A 126 -8.33 6.88 -1.27
CA LEU A 126 -7.80 7.34 0.02
C LEU A 126 -6.38 7.93 -0.14
N ASP A 127 -5.50 7.27 -0.91
CA ASP A 127 -4.16 7.76 -1.19
C ASP A 127 -4.19 9.11 -1.93
N ILE A 128 -5.06 9.24 -2.95
CA ILE A 128 -5.24 10.50 -3.69
C ILE A 128 -5.69 11.62 -2.75
N ARG A 129 -6.63 11.32 -1.83
CA ARG A 129 -7.07 12.28 -0.82
C ARG A 129 -5.92 12.70 0.10
N ASP A 130 -5.13 11.75 0.59
CA ASP A 130 -4.01 12.02 1.50
C ASP A 130 -2.91 12.85 0.80
N MET A 131 -2.65 12.56 -0.47
CA MET A 131 -1.75 13.37 -1.30
C MET A 131 -2.30 14.78 -1.53
N TYR A 132 -3.60 14.92 -1.84
CA TYR A 132 -4.23 16.22 -2.02
C TYR A 132 -4.10 17.08 -0.75
N GLN A 133 -4.38 16.50 0.42
CA GLN A 133 -4.19 17.19 1.70
C GLN A 133 -2.73 17.58 1.94
N TYR A 134 -1.78 16.71 1.58
CA TYR A 134 -0.36 17.01 1.73
C TYR A 134 0.09 18.20 0.88
N PHE A 135 -0.30 18.25 -0.39
CA PHE A 135 0.16 19.28 -1.32
C PHE A 135 -0.62 20.60 -1.24
N TYR A 136 -1.92 20.55 -0.98
CA TYR A 136 -2.79 21.74 -1.06
C TYR A 136 -3.08 22.38 0.29
N GLU A 137 -3.23 21.58 1.36
CA GLU A 137 -3.57 22.12 2.68
C GLU A 137 -2.33 22.49 3.49
N GLY A 138 -1.13 22.24 2.97
CA GLY A 138 0.15 22.60 3.60
C GLY A 138 0.41 21.95 4.96
N MET A 139 -0.44 21.01 5.39
CA MET A 139 -0.32 20.33 6.67
C MET A 139 0.79 19.28 6.61
N ILE A 140 2.02 19.74 6.84
CA ILE A 140 3.00 18.96 7.60
C ILE A 140 2.42 18.82 9.00
N GLN A 141 1.67 17.74 9.25
CA GLN A 141 1.38 17.32 10.62
C GLN A 141 1.84 15.87 10.84
N PRO A 142 3.09 15.67 11.28
CA PRO A 142 3.48 14.43 11.98
C PRO A 142 2.74 14.30 13.33
N GLU A 143 2.05 15.35 13.76
CA GLU A 143 1.57 15.59 15.12
C GLU A 143 0.36 14.72 15.52
N LEU A 144 -0.34 14.14 14.54
CA LEU A 144 -1.48 13.25 14.78
C LEU A 144 -1.11 11.77 14.98
N TYR A 145 0.18 11.40 14.86
CA TYR A 145 0.60 10.01 15.06
C TYR A 145 1.69 9.78 16.11
N TRP A 146 2.41 10.81 16.59
CA TRP A 146 3.48 10.62 17.59
C TRP A 146 3.68 11.83 18.53
N LYS A 147 2.76 12.05 19.48
CA LYS A 147 3.22 12.49 20.81
C LYS A 147 3.91 11.27 21.41
N ASP A 148 5.21 11.36 21.68
CA ASP A 148 6.11 10.35 22.30
C ASP A 148 7.31 9.93 21.44
N GLN A 149 7.86 10.81 20.60
CA GLN A 149 9.28 10.70 20.29
C GLN A 149 10.06 11.13 21.54
N PRO A 150 10.92 10.27 22.14
CA PRO A 150 11.73 10.70 23.26
C PRO A 150 12.59 11.87 22.79
N THR A 151 12.43 13.01 23.45
CA THR A 151 13.30 14.16 23.24
C THR A 151 14.73 13.70 23.55
N THR A 152 15.55 13.47 22.52
CA THR A 152 17.00 13.49 22.70
C THR A 152 17.36 14.93 22.99
N LYS A 153 17.17 15.34 24.25
CA LYS A 153 17.99 16.38 24.84
C LYS A 153 19.38 15.77 24.98
N ALA A 154 20.25 16.11 24.05
CA ALA A 154 21.68 16.11 24.34
C ALA A 154 22.00 17.53 24.78
N GLU A 155 22.06 17.69 26.09
CA GLU A 155 22.85 18.73 26.76
C GLU A 155 24.35 18.48 26.48
#